data_AF-A0ABD3REX1-F1
#
_entry.id   AF-A0ABD3REX1-F1
#
_cell.length_a   1.000
_cell.length_b   1.000
_cell.length_c   1.000
_cell.angle_alpha   90.00
_cell.angle_beta   90.00
_cell.angle_gamma   90.00
#
_symmetry.space_group_name_H-M   'P 1'
#
loop_
_entity.id
_entity.type
_entity.pdbx_description
1 polymer ?
#
loop_
_entity_poly.entity_id
_entity_poly.type
_entity_poly.pdbx_seq_one_letter_code
_entity_poly.pdbx_strand_id
1 'polypeptide(L)'
;MEKEIRALQAEVATLRYQIKKTEGGVKEKTITKLATAVKTEIEEEYPDIFVMESDPDEDGRIIEILKLMDEENASKKKKAEASEIRREEEARFVASEKAKAEAATKAAAEAEDFAIRAAAEAKAARAAKKLEENLLAEKEAAAVAKKVEEKMLEEVAAAAAKAESKKMTKGVETAQAKAEVAKKATIKKATKSTAPATKSDAKVMATTTTTKSSAKKATASNAEDWSTLAESTLKRKSVAQITEYLTGKGASITHGDGKPKSKAELLEAVKSLKVSV
;
A
#
# COMPACT_ATOMS: atom_id res chain seq x y z
N MET A 1 -12.49 -26.46 -9.20
CA MET A 1 -13.78 -26.08 -9.83
C MET A 1 -14.51 -27.25 -10.46
N GLU A 2 -14.21 -27.76 -11.66
CA GLU A 2 -15.02 -28.85 -12.27
C GLU A 2 -15.07 -30.15 -11.46
N LYS A 3 -13.96 -30.53 -10.81
CA LYS A 3 -13.89 -31.70 -9.93
C LYS A 3 -14.75 -31.55 -8.67
N GLU A 4 -14.85 -30.34 -8.11
CA GLU A 4 -15.68 -30.05 -6.94
C GLU A 4 -17.16 -30.02 -7.31
N ILE A 5 -17.51 -29.48 -8.48
CA ILE A 5 -18.89 -29.49 -8.98
C ILE A 5 -19.37 -30.94 -9.16
N ARG A 6 -18.53 -31.82 -9.72
CA ARG A 6 -18.87 -33.24 -9.89
C ARG A 6 -18.98 -33.99 -8.54
N ALA A 7 -18.15 -33.64 -7.55
CA ALA A 7 -18.25 -34.20 -6.21
C ALA A 7 -19.54 -33.78 -5.48
N LEU A 8 -19.89 -32.50 -5.55
CA LEU A 8 -21.12 -31.97 -4.96
C LEU A 8 -22.37 -32.57 -5.60
N GLN A 9 -22.36 -32.79 -6.92
CA GLN A 9 -23.48 -33.46 -7.61
C GLN A 9 -23.67 -34.91 -7.16
N ALA A 10 -22.58 -35.65 -6.88
CA ALA A 10 -22.65 -37.02 -6.36
C ALA A 10 -23.19 -37.07 -4.92
N GLU A 11 -22.80 -36.10 -4.09
CA GLU A 11 -23.27 -35.98 -2.71
C GLU A 11 -24.78 -35.68 -2.64
N VAL A 12 -25.25 -34.74 -3.47
CA VAL A 12 -26.69 -34.42 -3.59
C VAL A 12 -27.50 -35.64 -4.05
N ALA A 13 -26.99 -36.44 -4.97
CA ALA A 13 -27.66 -37.66 -5.40
C ALA A 13 -27.77 -38.70 -4.26
N THR A 14 -26.74 -38.80 -3.43
CA THR A 14 -26.68 -39.73 -2.30
C THR A 14 -27.67 -39.33 -1.20
N LEU A 15 -27.75 -38.04 -0.88
CA LEU A 15 -28.71 -37.51 0.10
C LEU A 15 -30.16 -37.71 -0.34
N ARG A 16 -30.47 -37.50 -1.63
CA ARG A 16 -31.81 -37.75 -2.17
C ARG A 16 -32.21 -39.23 -2.07
N TYR A 17 -31.27 -40.15 -2.27
CA TYR A 17 -31.51 -41.58 -2.10
C TYR A 17 -31.80 -41.96 -0.64
N GLN A 18 -31.08 -41.37 0.31
CA GLN A 18 -31.30 -41.60 1.75
C GLN A 18 -32.68 -41.11 2.19
N ILE A 19 -33.07 -39.89 1.77
CA ILE A 19 -34.40 -39.32 2.08
C ILE A 19 -35.52 -40.22 1.51
N LYS A 20 -35.38 -40.68 0.27
CA LYS A 20 -36.38 -41.56 -0.36
C LYS A 20 -36.50 -42.92 0.35
N LYS A 21 -35.41 -43.42 0.92
CA LYS A 21 -35.40 -44.67 1.71
C LYS A 21 -36.06 -44.50 3.07
N THR A 22 -35.96 -43.33 3.69
CA THR A 22 -36.60 -43.03 4.98
C THR A 22 -38.08 -42.65 4.82
N GLU A 23 -38.47 -42.03 3.71
CA GLU A 23 -39.87 -41.62 3.47
C GLU A 23 -40.76 -42.76 2.93
N GLY A 24 -40.20 -43.80 2.31
CA GLY A 24 -40.98 -44.88 1.69
C GLY A 24 -41.28 -46.11 2.57
N GLY A 25 -40.88 -46.13 3.84
CA GLY A 25 -40.77 -47.37 4.63
C GLY A 25 -41.82 -47.62 5.71
N VAL A 26 -42.61 -46.62 6.13
CA VAL A 26 -43.59 -46.80 7.21
C VAL A 26 -44.96 -47.04 6.59
N LYS A 27 -45.23 -48.30 6.24
CA LYS A 27 -46.54 -48.75 5.79
C LYS A 27 -47.56 -48.55 6.92
N GLU A 28 -48.40 -47.54 6.72
CA GLU A 28 -49.56 -47.10 7.49
C GLU A 28 -50.49 -48.22 8.00
N LYS A 29 -50.46 -49.42 7.39
CA LYS A 29 -51.31 -50.57 7.76
C LYS A 29 -50.87 -51.35 9.00
N THR A 30 -49.60 -51.27 9.41
CA THR A 30 -49.11 -52.04 10.58
C THR A 30 -49.34 -51.29 11.90
N ILE A 31 -49.35 -49.95 11.84
CA ILE A 31 -49.53 -49.09 13.02
C ILE A 31 -50.99 -49.17 13.52
N THR A 32 -51.96 -49.23 12.61
CA THR A 32 -53.39 -49.27 12.99
C THR A 32 -53.76 -50.56 13.72
N LYS A 33 -53.18 -51.71 13.35
CA LYS A 33 -53.42 -53.01 14.01
C LYS A 33 -52.74 -53.12 15.38
N LEU A 34 -51.55 -52.54 15.53
CA LEU A 34 -50.87 -52.51 16.83
C LEU A 34 -51.59 -51.58 17.82
N ALA A 35 -52.08 -50.43 17.34
CA ALA A 35 -52.79 -49.45 18.17
C ALA A 35 -54.18 -49.94 18.64
N THR A 36 -54.84 -50.85 17.91
CA THR A 36 -56.13 -51.42 18.34
C THR A 36 -55.96 -52.51 19.37
N ALA A 37 -54.95 -53.38 19.26
CA ALA A 37 -54.68 -54.42 20.25
C ALA A 37 -54.19 -53.84 21.58
N VAL A 38 -53.36 -52.79 21.54
CA VAL A 38 -52.87 -52.10 22.76
C VAL A 38 -53.98 -51.31 23.45
N LYS A 39 -54.97 -50.77 22.72
CA LYS A 39 -56.13 -50.11 23.34
C LYS A 39 -57.00 -51.07 24.16
N THR A 40 -57.20 -52.30 23.67
CA THR A 40 -58.06 -53.27 24.35
C THR A 40 -57.42 -53.90 25.58
N GLU A 41 -56.09 -54.05 25.61
CA GLU A 41 -55.39 -54.50 26.83
C GLU A 41 -55.28 -53.38 27.90
N ILE A 42 -55.08 -52.13 27.51
CA ILE A 42 -54.93 -51.01 28.46
C ILE A 42 -56.26 -50.67 29.16
N GLU A 43 -57.42 -50.80 28.49
CA GLU A 43 -58.72 -50.53 29.10
C GLU A 43 -59.18 -51.61 30.10
N GLU A 44 -58.74 -52.87 29.97
CA GLU A 44 -59.07 -53.93 30.94
C GLU A 44 -58.18 -53.90 32.19
N GLU A 45 -56.93 -53.45 32.09
CA GLU A 45 -56.00 -53.43 33.23
C GLU A 45 -56.09 -52.16 34.10
N TYR A 46 -56.63 -51.06 33.58
CA TYR A 46 -56.83 -49.80 34.31
C TYR A 46 -58.16 -49.12 33.95
N PRO A 47 -59.30 -49.56 34.52
CA PRO A 47 -60.60 -48.90 34.30
C PRO A 47 -60.65 -47.49 34.93
N ASP A 48 -59.70 -47.16 35.79
CA ASP A 48 -59.56 -45.85 36.41
C ASP A 48 -58.59 -44.99 35.59
N ILE A 49 -59.08 -44.47 34.47
CA ILE A 49 -58.42 -43.36 33.79
C ILE A 49 -58.46 -42.21 34.78
N PHE A 50 -57.30 -41.91 35.39
CA PHE A 50 -57.08 -40.73 36.19
C PHE A 50 -57.38 -39.50 35.32
N VAL A 51 -58.64 -39.06 35.31
CA VAL A 51 -59.03 -37.75 34.79
C VAL A 51 -58.45 -36.78 35.80
N MET A 52 -57.21 -36.32 35.58
CA MET A 52 -56.78 -35.06 36.18
C MET A 52 -57.78 -34.04 35.68
N GLU A 53 -58.70 -33.63 36.55
CA GLU A 53 -59.45 -32.41 36.39
C GLU A 53 -58.41 -31.31 36.18
N SER A 54 -58.17 -30.92 34.94
CA SER A 54 -57.36 -29.75 34.62
C SER A 54 -58.04 -28.58 35.29
N ASP A 55 -57.42 -28.04 36.33
CA ASP A 55 -57.89 -26.85 37.00
C ASP A 55 -57.87 -25.70 35.97
N PRO A 56 -59.02 -25.13 35.59
CA PRO A 56 -59.07 -24.05 34.60
C PRO A 56 -58.22 -22.83 35.01
N ASP A 57 -57.96 -22.66 36.31
CA ASP A 57 -57.09 -21.59 36.82
C ASP A 57 -55.59 -21.91 36.66
N GLU A 58 -55.22 -23.19 36.56
CA GLU A 58 -53.86 -23.63 36.27
C GLU A 58 -53.58 -23.57 34.77
N ASP A 59 -54.53 -24.02 33.95
CA ASP A 59 -54.47 -23.88 32.48
C ASP A 59 -54.42 -22.41 32.06
N GLY A 60 -55.19 -21.52 32.70
CA GLY A 60 -55.13 -20.07 32.48
C GLY A 60 -53.75 -19.48 32.78
N ARG A 61 -53.11 -19.91 33.88
CA ARG A 61 -51.75 -19.49 34.25
C ARG A 61 -50.70 -20.03 33.27
N ILE A 62 -50.83 -21.27 32.80
CA ILE A 62 -49.93 -21.85 31.81
C ILE A 62 -50.01 -21.07 30.48
N ILE A 63 -51.21 -20.68 30.05
CA ILE A 63 -51.41 -19.86 28.84
C ILE A 63 -50.77 -18.47 28.98
N GLU A 64 -50.88 -17.85 30.15
CA GLU A 64 -50.27 -16.54 30.41
C GLU A 64 -48.73 -16.59 30.42
N ILE A 65 -48.16 -17.65 31.01
CA ILE A 65 -46.71 -17.90 30.98
C ILE A 65 -46.21 -18.10 29.54
N LEU A 66 -46.93 -18.87 28.72
CA LEU A 66 -46.57 -19.09 27.32
C LEU A 66 -46.62 -17.79 26.51
N LYS A 67 -47.62 -16.93 26.72
CA LYS A 67 -47.69 -15.60 26.08
C LYS A 67 -46.51 -14.72 26.47
N LEU A 68 -46.13 -14.68 27.75
CA LEU A 68 -44.97 -13.92 28.20
C LEU A 68 -43.66 -14.43 27.59
N MET A 69 -43.50 -15.75 27.45
CA MET A 69 -42.34 -16.35 26.78
C MET A 69 -42.29 -16.00 25.28
N ASP A 70 -43.43 -16.00 24.58
CA ASP A 70 -43.50 -15.63 23.17
C ASP A 70 -43.18 -14.14 22.95
N GLU A 71 -43.69 -13.25 23.82
CA GLU A 71 -43.36 -11.82 23.81
C GLU A 71 -41.88 -11.56 24.09
N GLU A 72 -41.29 -12.30 25.04
CA GLU A 72 -39.86 -12.22 25.36
C GLU A 72 -39.00 -12.71 24.18
N ASN A 73 -39.38 -13.83 23.55
CA ASN A 73 -38.70 -14.37 22.38
C ASN A 73 -38.78 -13.44 21.17
N ALA A 74 -39.95 -12.85 20.91
CA ALA A 74 -40.13 -11.85 19.87
C ALA A 74 -39.25 -10.61 20.11
N SER A 75 -39.15 -10.16 21.36
CA SER A 75 -38.30 -9.03 21.75
C SER A 75 -36.81 -9.34 21.61
N LYS A 76 -36.38 -10.55 22.01
CA LYS A 76 -35.00 -11.03 21.82
C LYS A 76 -34.62 -11.09 20.34
N LYS A 77 -35.51 -11.60 19.48
CA LYS A 77 -35.29 -11.66 18.04
C LYS A 77 -35.17 -10.27 17.41
N LYS A 78 -36.08 -9.35 17.73
CA LYS A 78 -36.01 -7.95 17.26
C LYS A 78 -34.73 -7.25 17.71
N LYS A 79 -34.29 -7.49 18.95
CA LYS A 79 -33.05 -6.92 19.47
C LYS A 79 -31.80 -7.48 18.78
N ALA A 80 -31.80 -8.77 18.44
CA ALA A 80 -30.73 -9.40 17.68
C ALA A 80 -30.63 -8.79 16.27
N GLU A 81 -31.76 -8.70 15.54
CA GLU A 81 -31.80 -8.09 14.20
C GLU A 81 -31.35 -6.62 14.23
N ALA A 82 -31.82 -5.82 15.21
CA ALA A 82 -31.39 -4.43 15.35
C ALA A 82 -29.88 -4.29 15.63
N SER A 83 -29.31 -5.22 16.42
CA SER A 83 -27.87 -5.22 16.68
C SER A 83 -27.03 -5.62 15.46
N GLU A 84 -27.57 -6.50 14.60
CA GLU A 84 -26.93 -6.92 13.36
C GLU A 84 -26.95 -5.80 12.32
N ILE A 85 -28.09 -5.12 12.14
CA ILE A 85 -28.22 -3.94 11.28
C ILE A 85 -27.22 -2.85 11.70
N ARG A 86 -27.14 -2.55 13.01
CA ARG A 86 -26.18 -1.55 13.52
C ARG A 86 -24.73 -1.94 13.22
N ARG A 87 -24.40 -3.23 13.32
CA ARG A 87 -23.07 -3.75 13.01
C ARG A 87 -22.73 -3.65 11.52
N GLU A 88 -23.70 -3.89 10.65
CA GLU A 88 -23.54 -3.73 9.20
C GLU A 88 -23.33 -2.26 8.80
N GLU A 89 -24.08 -1.34 9.42
CA GLU A 89 -23.92 0.10 9.18
C GLU A 89 -22.55 0.61 9.64
N GLU A 90 -22.10 0.20 10.83
CA GLU A 90 -20.75 0.53 11.34
C GLU A 90 -19.66 -0.03 10.41
N ALA A 91 -19.82 -1.26 9.91
CA ALA A 91 -18.87 -1.86 8.96
C ALA A 91 -18.83 -1.10 7.62
N ARG A 92 -19.99 -0.67 7.10
CA ARG A 92 -20.07 0.15 5.88
C ARG A 92 -19.43 1.51 6.08
N PHE A 93 -19.64 2.15 7.22
CA PHE A 93 -19.02 3.43 7.55
C PHE A 93 -17.49 3.30 7.58
N VAL A 94 -16.96 2.31 8.31
CA VAL A 94 -15.52 2.05 8.38
C VAL A 94 -14.92 1.73 7.00
N ALA A 95 -15.61 0.94 6.17
CA ALA A 95 -15.18 0.68 4.80
C ALA A 95 -15.14 1.95 3.94
N SER A 96 -16.14 2.82 4.09
CA SER A 96 -16.20 4.09 3.37
C SER A 96 -15.10 5.07 3.78
N GLU A 97 -14.80 5.17 5.09
CA GLU A 97 -13.70 6.00 5.59
C GLU A 97 -12.34 5.48 5.11
N LYS A 98 -12.13 4.16 5.14
CA LYS A 98 -10.91 3.56 4.63
C LYS A 98 -10.74 3.83 3.13
N ALA A 99 -11.80 3.71 2.33
CA ALA A 99 -11.76 4.01 0.91
C ALA A 99 -11.47 5.50 0.64
N LYS A 100 -12.03 6.40 1.45
CA LYS A 100 -11.77 7.84 1.36
C LYS A 100 -10.32 8.18 1.73
N ALA A 101 -9.78 7.55 2.77
CA ALA A 101 -8.38 7.70 3.15
C ALA A 101 -7.44 7.17 2.06
N GLU A 102 -7.74 6.01 1.48
CA GLU A 102 -6.95 5.44 0.39
C GLU A 102 -6.99 6.33 -0.87
N ALA A 103 -8.17 6.85 -1.24
CA ALA A 103 -8.31 7.81 -2.33
C ALA A 103 -7.51 9.09 -2.09
N ALA A 104 -7.52 9.63 -0.86
CA ALA A 104 -6.72 10.80 -0.49
C ALA A 104 -5.21 10.53 -0.61
N THR A 105 -4.74 9.37 -0.14
CA THR A 105 -3.32 8.99 -0.27
C THR A 105 -2.91 8.81 -1.73
N LYS A 106 -3.78 8.24 -2.57
CA LYS A 106 -3.52 8.07 -3.99
C LYS A 106 -3.48 9.41 -4.72
N ALA A 107 -4.40 10.33 -4.42
CA ALA A 107 -4.40 11.68 -4.98
C ALA A 107 -3.16 12.48 -4.57
N ALA A 108 -2.70 12.34 -3.31
CA ALA A 108 -1.46 12.97 -2.85
C ALA A 108 -0.23 12.44 -3.60
N ALA A 109 -0.14 11.13 -3.82
CA ALA A 109 0.96 10.52 -4.58
C ALA A 109 0.97 10.97 -6.05
N GLU A 110 -0.20 11.05 -6.70
CA GLU A 110 -0.31 11.51 -8.09
C GLU A 110 0.05 12.99 -8.25
N ALA A 111 -0.29 13.83 -7.26
CA ALA A 111 0.11 15.23 -7.24
C ALA A 111 1.63 15.39 -7.07
N GLU A 112 2.27 14.55 -6.26
CA GLU A 112 3.73 14.56 -6.08
C GLU A 112 4.46 14.13 -7.36
N ASP A 113 3.99 13.08 -8.04
CA ASP A 113 4.53 12.64 -9.33
C ASP A 113 4.39 13.74 -10.41
N PHE A 114 3.25 14.43 -10.43
CA PHE A 114 3.05 15.56 -11.35
C PHE A 114 4.02 16.71 -11.07
N ALA A 115 4.24 17.05 -9.78
CA ALA A 115 5.18 18.09 -9.38
C ALA A 115 6.62 17.74 -9.77
N ILE A 116 7.03 16.49 -9.59
CA ILE A 116 8.37 16.00 -10.00
C ILE A 116 8.54 16.12 -11.51
N ARG A 117 7.53 15.73 -12.29
CA ARG A 117 7.57 15.81 -13.76
C ARG A 117 7.65 17.26 -14.24
N ALA A 118 6.83 18.15 -13.67
CA ALA A 118 6.84 19.58 -14.00
C ALA A 118 8.19 20.23 -13.65
N ALA A 119 8.79 19.87 -12.51
CA ALA A 119 10.11 20.37 -12.11
C ALA A 119 11.23 19.87 -13.04
N ALA A 120 11.17 18.62 -13.49
CA ALA A 120 12.12 18.06 -14.44
C ALA A 120 12.03 18.75 -15.81
N GLU A 121 10.81 19.02 -16.30
CA GLU A 121 10.58 19.74 -17.55
C GLU A 121 11.08 21.19 -17.47
N ALA A 122 10.81 21.91 -16.39
CA ALA A 122 11.32 23.26 -16.17
C ALA A 122 12.87 23.29 -16.15
N LYS A 123 13.50 22.27 -15.55
CA LYS A 123 14.96 22.14 -15.55
C LYS A 123 15.50 21.86 -16.96
N ALA A 124 14.84 21.02 -17.74
CA ALA A 124 15.20 20.75 -19.13
C ALA A 124 15.07 22.02 -20.00
N ALA A 125 14.00 22.80 -19.84
CA ALA A 125 13.80 24.06 -20.55
C ALA A 125 14.90 25.09 -20.21
N ARG A 126 15.29 25.22 -18.93
CA ARG A 126 16.40 26.09 -18.53
C ARG A 126 17.74 25.64 -19.11
N ALA A 127 17.98 24.33 -19.15
CA ALA A 127 19.20 23.78 -19.75
C ALA A 127 19.24 24.03 -21.26
N ALA A 128 18.12 23.87 -21.97
CA ALA A 128 18.01 24.17 -23.40
C ALA A 128 18.30 25.65 -23.70
N LYS A 129 17.70 26.57 -22.93
CA LYS A 129 17.94 28.01 -23.09
C LYS A 129 19.41 28.39 -22.89
N LYS A 130 20.08 27.78 -21.90
CA LYS A 130 21.51 28.00 -21.66
C LYS A 130 22.39 27.48 -22.79
N LEU A 131 21.98 26.38 -23.43
CA LEU A 131 22.70 25.82 -24.58
C LEU A 131 22.57 26.73 -25.81
N GLU A 132 21.38 27.29 -26.04
CA GLU A 132 21.14 28.28 -27.09
C GLU A 132 21.96 29.55 -26.91
N GLU A 133 22.03 30.07 -25.68
CA GLU A 133 22.87 31.22 -25.33
C GLU A 133 24.37 30.96 -25.59
N ASN A 134 24.87 29.79 -25.19
CA ASN A 134 26.25 29.39 -25.45
C ASN A 134 26.55 29.27 -26.96
N LEU A 135 25.63 28.73 -27.75
CA LEU A 135 25.77 28.65 -29.21
C LEU A 135 25.81 30.04 -29.86
N LEU A 136 25.05 31.00 -29.32
CA LEU A 136 25.07 32.38 -29.80
C LEU A 136 26.42 33.03 -29.48
N ALA A 137 26.91 32.88 -28.25
CA ALA A 137 28.21 33.39 -27.82
C ALA A 137 29.37 32.80 -28.65
N GLU A 138 29.30 31.50 -28.98
CA GLU A 138 30.29 30.85 -29.85
C GLU A 138 30.29 31.43 -31.28
N LYS A 139 29.09 31.70 -31.84
CA LYS A 139 28.97 32.35 -33.15
C LYS A 139 29.53 33.77 -33.15
N GLU A 140 29.27 34.54 -32.10
CA GLU A 140 29.81 35.89 -31.94
C GLU A 140 31.35 35.86 -31.80
N ALA A 141 31.89 34.95 -31.00
CA ALA A 141 33.33 34.76 -30.86
C ALA A 141 33.99 34.38 -32.19
N ALA A 142 33.36 33.49 -32.98
CA ALA A 142 33.84 33.11 -34.30
C ALA A 142 33.82 34.30 -35.29
N ALA A 143 32.79 35.15 -35.24
CA ALA A 143 32.72 36.36 -36.08
C ALA A 143 33.81 37.37 -35.72
N VAL A 144 34.11 37.56 -34.43
CA VAL A 144 35.21 38.41 -33.96
C VAL A 144 36.56 37.85 -34.43
N ALA A 145 36.78 36.54 -34.28
CA ALA A 145 38.01 35.89 -34.74
C ALA A 145 38.25 36.10 -36.25
N LYS A 146 37.20 35.93 -37.07
CA LYS A 146 37.27 36.16 -38.51
C LYS A 146 37.62 37.61 -38.86
N LYS A 147 37.05 38.57 -38.12
CA LYS A 147 37.35 40.01 -38.30
C LYS A 147 38.77 40.39 -37.88
N VAL A 148 39.34 39.70 -36.89
CA VAL A 148 40.75 39.85 -36.51
C VAL A 148 41.66 39.28 -37.59
N GLU A 149 41.34 38.11 -38.13
CA GLU A 149 42.11 37.48 -39.22
C GLU A 149 42.13 38.36 -40.48
N GLU A 150 40.99 38.95 -40.86
CA GLU A 150 40.89 39.88 -41.99
C GLU A 150 41.76 41.13 -41.79
N LYS A 151 41.75 41.74 -40.58
CA LYS A 151 42.62 42.87 -40.26
C LYS A 151 44.10 42.53 -40.32
N MET A 152 44.50 41.34 -39.85
CA MET A 152 45.90 40.90 -39.91
C MET A 152 46.36 40.71 -41.36
N LEU A 153 45.51 40.18 -42.23
CA LEU A 153 45.80 40.05 -43.66
C LEU A 153 45.93 41.43 -44.34
N GLU A 154 45.07 42.37 -43.99
CA GLU A 154 45.14 43.75 -44.51
C GLU A 154 46.43 44.47 -44.05
N GLU A 155 46.83 44.30 -42.78
CA GLU A 155 48.06 44.87 -42.25
C GLU A 155 49.32 44.26 -42.90
N VAL A 156 49.32 42.95 -43.15
CA VAL A 156 50.40 42.26 -43.88
C VAL A 156 50.48 42.74 -45.34
N ALA A 157 49.34 42.91 -46.01
CA ALA A 157 49.30 43.47 -47.36
C ALA A 157 49.81 44.92 -47.41
N ALA A 158 49.42 45.76 -46.45
CA ALA A 158 49.91 47.12 -46.32
C ALA A 158 51.43 47.19 -46.02
N ALA A 159 51.95 46.27 -45.21
CA ALA A 159 53.38 46.14 -44.93
C ALA A 159 54.17 45.69 -46.18
N ALA A 160 53.63 44.78 -46.99
CA ALA A 160 54.23 44.36 -48.24
C ALA A 160 54.32 45.51 -49.27
N ALA A 161 53.25 46.30 -49.42
CA ALA A 161 53.24 47.48 -50.30
C ALA A 161 54.24 48.58 -49.86
N LYS A 162 54.41 48.77 -48.54
CA LYS A 162 55.45 49.66 -47.99
C LYS A 162 56.88 49.13 -48.19
N ALA A 163 57.07 47.82 -48.22
CA ALA A 163 58.38 47.22 -48.52
C ALA A 163 58.76 47.37 -50.01
N GLU A 164 57.77 47.34 -50.90
CA GLU A 164 57.97 47.46 -52.36
C GLU A 164 58.27 48.90 -52.79
N SER A 165 57.62 49.91 -52.19
CA SER A 165 57.93 51.33 -52.46
C SER A 165 59.31 51.78 -51.95
N LYS A 166 59.92 51.03 -51.01
CA LYS A 166 61.28 51.29 -50.49
C LYS A 166 62.39 50.76 -51.41
N LYS A 167 62.09 49.89 -52.39
CA LYS A 167 63.06 49.39 -53.38
C LYS A 167 63.30 50.33 -54.56
N MET A 168 62.45 51.34 -54.78
CA MET A 168 62.61 52.34 -55.84
C MET A 168 63.45 53.56 -55.44
N THR A 169 63.94 53.65 -54.19
CA THR A 169 64.70 54.82 -53.68
C THR A 169 65.94 54.45 -52.87
N LYS A 170 66.62 53.33 -53.20
CA LYS A 170 67.93 53.07 -52.62
C LYS A 170 68.84 52.26 -53.54
N GLY A 171 69.43 52.98 -54.48
CA GLY A 171 70.81 52.67 -54.85
C GLY A 171 71.73 53.04 -53.68
N VAL A 172 72.79 52.25 -53.55
CA VAL A 172 73.99 52.46 -52.72
C VAL A 172 73.96 51.82 -51.31
N GLU A 173 74.78 50.76 -51.22
CA GLU A 173 75.52 50.22 -50.06
C GLU A 173 74.71 49.64 -48.88
N THR A 174 75.03 48.49 -48.28
CA THR A 174 76.19 47.60 -48.32
C THR A 174 75.77 46.25 -47.72
N ALA A 175 76.30 45.17 -48.31
CA ALA A 175 76.96 44.04 -47.66
C ALA A 175 76.32 43.23 -46.50
N GLN A 176 76.36 41.91 -46.73
CA GLN A 176 76.80 40.84 -45.83
C GLN A 176 75.79 40.00 -45.00
N ALA A 177 76.02 38.68 -45.17
CA ALA A 177 75.70 37.52 -44.34
C ALA A 177 74.25 37.01 -44.36
N LYS A 178 73.99 35.90 -45.09
CA LYS A 178 74.10 34.48 -44.67
C LYS A 178 73.13 34.14 -43.53
N ALA A 179 72.01 33.46 -43.79
CA ALA A 179 71.84 32.02 -44.08
C ALA A 179 71.55 31.22 -42.80
N GLU A 180 70.74 30.17 -42.98
CA GLU A 180 70.47 29.04 -42.06
C GLU A 180 69.18 29.17 -41.18
N VAL A 181 68.02 28.71 -41.68
CA VAL A 181 67.47 27.32 -41.62
C VAL A 181 66.96 27.00 -40.21
N ALA A 182 65.65 27.09 -39.93
CA ALA A 182 64.58 26.13 -40.23
C ALA A 182 64.19 25.24 -39.04
N LYS A 183 62.88 24.95 -39.00
CA LYS A 183 62.19 23.90 -38.22
C LYS A 183 61.99 24.29 -36.74
N LYS A 184 60.84 24.05 -36.10
CA LYS A 184 59.89 22.95 -36.29
C LYS A 184 58.58 23.26 -35.55
N ALA A 185 57.47 22.90 -36.20
CA ALA A 185 56.16 22.73 -35.59
C ALA A 185 56.18 21.82 -34.36
N THR A 186 55.30 22.04 -33.38
CA THR A 186 54.30 21.03 -32.98
C THR A 186 53.25 21.60 -32.02
N ILE A 187 52.05 21.80 -32.54
CA ILE A 187 50.80 21.65 -31.77
C ILE A 187 50.67 20.15 -31.47
N LYS A 188 50.86 19.74 -30.21
CA LYS A 188 50.47 18.41 -29.75
C LYS A 188 49.04 18.47 -29.23
N LYS A 189 48.11 18.17 -30.14
CA LYS A 189 46.80 17.62 -29.80
C LYS A 189 47.04 16.18 -29.32
N ALA A 190 46.89 15.94 -28.03
CA ALA A 190 46.73 14.60 -27.47
C ALA A 190 45.32 14.49 -26.90
N THR A 191 44.48 13.82 -27.69
CA THR A 191 43.23 13.19 -27.31
C THR A 191 43.36 12.43 -25.99
N LYS A 192 42.66 12.87 -24.94
CA LYS A 192 42.26 11.98 -23.83
C LYS A 192 40.84 11.49 -24.11
N SER A 193 40.77 10.56 -25.06
CA SER A 193 39.71 9.56 -25.14
C SER A 193 40.02 8.54 -24.04
N THR A 194 39.27 8.61 -22.94
CA THR A 194 39.10 7.48 -22.03
C THR A 194 37.70 6.96 -22.25
N ALA A 195 37.65 5.77 -22.85
CA ALA A 195 36.47 4.96 -23.05
C ALA A 195 35.63 4.80 -21.76
N PRO A 196 34.31 4.65 -21.87
CA PRO A 196 33.55 3.93 -20.86
C PRO A 196 33.90 2.44 -20.99
N ALA A 197 34.71 1.94 -20.06
CA ALA A 197 34.87 0.51 -19.88
C ALA A 197 33.55 -0.07 -19.36
N THR A 198 33.01 -0.99 -20.16
CA THR A 198 32.04 -1.99 -19.80
C THR A 198 32.52 -2.80 -18.59
N LYS A 199 31.72 -2.83 -17.53
CA LYS A 199 31.52 -3.96 -16.61
C LYS A 199 30.02 -3.96 -16.29
N SER A 200 29.19 -4.80 -16.91
CA SER A 200 29.03 -6.23 -16.60
C SER A 200 29.22 -6.52 -15.11
N ASP A 201 28.14 -6.36 -14.35
CA ASP A 201 27.82 -7.36 -13.34
C ASP A 201 26.30 -7.51 -13.27
N ALA A 202 25.86 -8.60 -13.88
CA ALA A 202 24.56 -9.18 -13.66
C ALA A 202 24.48 -9.60 -12.18
N LYS A 203 23.62 -8.96 -11.40
CA LYS A 203 23.09 -9.59 -10.19
C LYS A 203 21.70 -10.14 -10.47
N VAL A 204 21.76 -11.39 -10.91
CA VAL A 204 20.74 -12.42 -10.85
C VAL A 204 19.92 -12.32 -9.55
N MET A 205 18.60 -12.28 -9.76
CA MET A 205 17.50 -12.84 -8.96
C MET A 205 17.55 -12.77 -7.44
N ALA A 206 16.51 -12.13 -6.88
CA ALA A 206 15.68 -12.76 -5.85
C ALA A 206 14.29 -12.12 -5.83
N THR A 207 13.41 -12.65 -6.69
CA THR A 207 11.97 -12.67 -6.44
C THR A 207 11.75 -13.47 -5.17
N THR A 208 11.27 -12.83 -4.10
CA THR A 208 10.72 -13.55 -2.94
C THR A 208 9.26 -13.14 -2.77
N THR A 209 8.44 -13.73 -3.62
CA THR A 209 7.05 -14.08 -3.28
C THR A 209 7.07 -14.91 -1.99
N THR A 210 6.60 -14.33 -0.88
CA THR A 210 6.11 -15.10 0.26
C THR A 210 4.59 -15.07 0.21
N THR A 211 4.04 -16.13 -0.36
CA THR A 211 2.66 -16.53 -0.14
C THR A 211 2.51 -17.13 1.25
N LYS A 212 1.35 -16.85 1.85
CA LYS A 212 0.60 -17.70 2.79
C LYS A 212 0.99 -17.64 4.27
N SER A 213 0.16 -16.95 5.05
CA SER A 213 -0.72 -17.64 6.01
C SER A 213 -1.83 -16.71 6.51
N SER A 214 -3.03 -16.98 6.02
CA SER A 214 -4.25 -16.78 6.78
C SER A 214 -4.27 -17.81 7.90
N ALA A 215 -4.36 -17.38 9.16
CA ALA A 215 -5.11 -18.05 10.22
C ALA A 215 -5.03 -17.28 11.54
N LYS A 216 -6.15 -17.34 12.25
CA LYS A 216 -6.35 -17.07 13.68
C LYS A 216 -6.31 -15.61 14.13
N LYS A 217 -7.52 -15.06 14.18
CA LYS A 217 -8.06 -14.41 15.39
C LYS A 217 -7.58 -15.20 16.62
N ALA A 218 -6.53 -14.72 17.26
CA ALA A 218 -6.08 -15.18 18.55
C ALA A 218 -6.70 -14.25 19.61
N THR A 219 -7.49 -14.89 20.45
CA THR A 219 -7.96 -14.42 21.74
C THR A 219 -6.80 -13.84 22.55
N ALA A 220 -7.13 -12.80 23.31
CA ALA A 220 -6.29 -12.08 24.25
C ALA A 220 -5.36 -12.95 25.12
N SER A 221 -4.31 -12.28 25.64
CA SER A 221 -3.35 -12.70 26.69
C SER A 221 -1.92 -13.09 26.28
N ASN A 222 -1.30 -12.33 25.38
CA ASN A 222 0.13 -12.10 25.52
C ASN A 222 0.38 -10.60 25.59
N ALA A 223 0.61 -10.11 26.81
CA ALA A 223 1.06 -8.75 27.07
C ALA A 223 2.51 -8.62 26.57
N GLU A 224 2.68 -8.53 25.25
CA GLU A 224 3.97 -8.22 24.64
C GLU A 224 4.47 -6.91 25.23
N ASP A 225 5.62 -6.97 25.91
CA ASP A 225 6.22 -5.78 26.50
C ASP A 225 6.82 -4.91 25.40
N TRP A 226 6.05 -3.89 24.98
CA TRP A 226 6.43 -2.99 23.90
C TRP A 226 7.62 -2.10 24.26
N SER A 227 8.00 -2.05 25.54
CA SER A 227 9.18 -1.31 25.98
C SER A 227 10.50 -1.91 25.46
N THR A 228 10.46 -3.19 25.04
CA THR A 228 11.61 -3.90 24.46
C THR A 228 11.65 -3.85 22.93
N LEU A 229 10.59 -3.35 22.28
CA LEU A 229 10.52 -3.29 20.83
C LEU A 229 11.49 -2.25 20.26
N ALA A 230 12.08 -2.57 19.10
CA ALA A 230 12.85 -1.62 18.33
C ALA A 230 11.99 -0.39 17.96
N GLU A 231 12.61 0.80 17.93
CA GLU A 231 11.89 2.05 17.68
C GLU A 231 11.14 2.06 16.35
N SER A 232 11.69 1.41 15.32
CA SER A 232 11.06 1.30 14.00
C SER A 232 9.76 0.51 14.05
N THR A 233 9.70 -0.54 14.87
CA THR A 233 8.48 -1.33 15.09
C THR A 233 7.46 -0.55 15.91
N LEU A 234 7.91 0.21 16.91
CA LEU A 234 7.03 1.01 17.74
C LEU A 234 6.42 2.18 16.95
N LYS A 235 7.20 2.85 16.08
CA LYS A 235 6.71 3.93 15.20
C LYS A 235 5.63 3.48 14.20
N ARG A 236 5.65 2.20 13.82
CA ARG A 236 4.62 1.58 12.96
C ARG A 236 3.27 1.34 13.66
N LYS A 237 3.23 1.35 15.00
CA LYS A 237 1.97 1.23 15.75
C LYS A 237 1.14 2.50 15.59
N SER A 238 -0.18 2.34 15.60
CA SER A 238 -1.11 3.47 15.56
C SER A 238 -1.15 4.18 16.91
N VAL A 239 -1.59 5.45 16.94
CA VAL A 239 -1.76 6.20 18.19
C VAL A 239 -2.72 5.47 19.12
N ALA A 240 -3.86 5.00 18.61
CA ALA A 240 -4.85 4.25 19.38
C ALA A 240 -4.26 2.99 20.05
N GLN A 241 -3.45 2.22 19.31
CA GLN A 241 -2.78 1.03 19.83
C GLN A 241 -1.80 1.36 20.97
N ILE A 242 -1.03 2.45 20.82
CA ILE A 242 -0.08 2.90 21.85
C ILE A 242 -0.82 3.39 23.09
N THR A 243 -1.90 4.17 22.89
CA THR A 243 -2.75 4.66 23.97
C THR A 243 -3.41 3.52 24.74
N GLU A 244 -3.94 2.51 24.05
CA GLU A 244 -4.54 1.32 24.65
C GLU A 244 -3.52 0.53 25.47
N TYR A 245 -2.31 0.32 24.93
CA TYR A 245 -1.21 -0.33 25.65
C TYR A 245 -0.81 0.44 26.92
N LEU A 246 -0.60 1.75 26.82
CA LEU A 246 -0.23 2.60 27.96
C LEU A 246 -1.34 2.63 29.02
N THR A 247 -2.60 2.72 28.60
CA THR A 247 -3.77 2.67 29.51
C THR A 247 -3.84 1.32 30.22
N GLY A 248 -3.63 0.22 29.50
CA GLY A 248 -3.56 -1.13 30.07
C GLY A 248 -2.39 -1.35 31.04
N LYS A 249 -1.33 -0.53 30.93
CA LYS A 249 -0.18 -0.50 31.86
C LYS A 249 -0.32 0.54 32.98
N GLY A 250 -1.44 1.28 33.04
CA GLY A 250 -1.67 2.32 34.05
C GLY A 250 -0.87 3.61 33.83
N ALA A 251 -0.29 3.82 32.65
CA ALA A 251 0.46 5.04 32.33
C ALA A 251 -0.48 6.17 31.88
N SER A 252 -0.15 7.41 32.25
CA SER A 252 -0.95 8.58 31.88
C SER A 252 -0.80 8.92 30.38
N ILE A 253 -1.94 8.98 29.68
CA ILE A 253 -2.02 9.33 28.25
C ILE A 253 -2.31 10.82 28.00
N THR A 254 -2.60 11.56 29.07
CA THR A 254 -2.83 13.01 29.07
C THR A 254 -1.74 13.73 29.86
N HIS A 255 -1.53 14.99 29.52
CA HIS A 255 -0.75 15.94 30.32
C HIS A 255 -1.55 16.40 31.53
N GLY A 256 -0.90 17.04 32.51
CA GLY A 256 -1.57 17.60 33.70
C GLY A 256 -2.69 18.59 33.37
N ASP A 257 -2.62 19.22 32.19
CA ASP A 257 -3.63 20.15 31.66
C ASP A 257 -4.83 19.43 30.98
N GLY A 258 -4.89 18.10 31.04
CA GLY A 258 -5.94 17.28 30.42
C GLY A 258 -5.81 17.09 28.90
N LYS A 259 -4.82 17.73 28.25
CA LYS A 259 -4.56 17.56 26.81
C LYS A 259 -3.96 16.18 26.50
N PRO A 260 -4.35 15.53 25.38
CA PRO A 260 -3.76 14.25 24.99
C PRO A 260 -2.29 14.43 24.61
N LYS A 261 -1.45 13.46 24.99
CA LYS A 261 -0.05 13.40 24.58
C LYS A 261 0.06 13.20 23.06
N SER A 262 1.05 13.86 22.46
CA SER A 262 1.40 13.67 21.05
C SER A 262 1.95 12.26 20.80
N LYS A 263 1.97 11.81 19.54
CA LYS A 263 2.51 10.47 19.20
C LYS A 263 3.96 10.29 19.67
N ALA A 264 4.79 11.34 19.61
CA ALA A 264 6.17 11.28 20.08
C ALA A 264 6.26 11.03 21.58
N GLU A 265 5.48 11.79 22.37
CA GLU A 265 5.42 11.66 23.84
C GLU A 265 4.84 10.31 24.27
N LEU A 266 3.86 9.78 23.53
CA LEU A 266 3.32 8.44 23.77
C LEU A 266 4.37 7.34 23.50
N LEU A 267 5.16 7.47 22.43
CA LEU A 267 6.26 6.54 22.14
C LEU A 267 7.35 6.59 23.22
N GLU A 268 7.65 7.77 23.75
CA GLU A 268 8.59 7.95 24.85
C GLU A 268 8.05 7.33 26.14
N ALA A 269 6.77 7.53 26.46
CA ALA A 269 6.11 6.89 27.60
C ALA A 269 6.15 5.34 27.53
N VAL A 270 6.07 4.75 26.33
CA VAL A 270 6.23 3.30 26.17
C VAL A 270 7.65 2.83 26.49
N LYS A 271 8.67 3.62 26.14
CA LYS A 271 10.07 3.27 26.45
C LYS A 271 10.40 3.51 27.92
N SER A 272 9.85 4.55 28.54
CA SER A 272 10.09 4.86 29.95
C SER A 272 9.46 3.84 30.90
N LEU A 273 8.44 3.09 30.46
CA LEU A 273 7.92 1.92 31.19
C LEU A 273 9.01 0.87 31.50
N LYS A 274 10.07 0.78 30.68
CA LYS A 274 11.21 -0.12 30.92
C LYS A 274 12.02 0.24 32.17
N VAL A 275 11.98 1.51 32.57
CA VAL A 275 12.88 2.07 33.60
C VAL A 275 12.23 2.02 35.00
N SER A 276 10.95 1.63 35.10
CA SER A 276 10.16 1.71 36.33
C SER A 276 9.98 0.37 37.07
N VAL A 277 10.81 -0.65 36.79
CA VAL A 277 10.79 -1.94 37.51
C VAL A 277 12.08 -2.12 38.29
#